data_AF-J9B9J9-F1
#
_entry.id   AF-J9B9J9-F1
#
_cell.length_a   1.000
_cell.length_b   1.000
_cell.length_c   1.000
_cell.angle_alpha   90.00
_cell.angle_beta   90.00
_cell.angle_gamma   90.00
#
_symmetry.space_group_name_H-M   'P 1'
#
loop_
_entity.id
_entity.type
_entity.pdbx_description
1 polymer ?
#
loop_
_entity_poly.entity_id
_entity_poly.type
_entity_poly.pdbx_seq_one_letter_code
_entity_poly.pdbx_strand_id
1 'polypeptide(L)'
;MELYAAVRSKIEYLEPFVISECINDWKAMGWTHQQLAEIVKPTESNGSLRIRLGPKEHLRGKIIFENESKMAYISSLEQFFKWFSGEATMMANDQRIIDRGNHWGYFDYNYVFDIMNPENIADIDWRHLGLDADPVDSTIWIGTPGAHTPCHYDSYGYNVHAQLSGSKRWILFEPNENMKPIRVPYEESTVFRLVILPVKFSFLFSSY
;
A
#
# COMPACT_ATOMS: atom_id res chain seq x y z
N MET A 1 23.14 10.10 13.40
CA MET A 1 23.87 10.89 12.38
C MET A 1 24.51 10.00 11.32
N GLU A 2 25.27 8.96 11.68
CA GLU A 2 25.88 8.04 10.69
C GLU A 2 24.85 7.28 9.84
N LEU A 3 23.75 6.81 10.45
CA LEU A 3 22.65 6.14 9.71
C LEU A 3 22.01 7.06 8.65
N TYR A 4 21.81 8.34 8.97
CA TYR A 4 21.23 9.31 8.03
C TYR A 4 22.13 9.57 6.83
N ALA A 5 23.45 9.70 7.06
CA ALA A 5 24.41 9.87 5.99
C ALA A 5 24.45 8.64 5.08
N ALA A 6 24.40 7.43 5.66
CA ALA A 6 24.34 6.19 4.90
C ALA A 6 23.06 6.09 4.05
N VAL A 7 21.88 6.39 4.61
CA VAL A 7 20.61 6.38 3.88
C VAL A 7 20.64 7.40 2.74
N ARG A 8 21.07 8.64 3.02
CA ARG A 8 21.17 9.70 1.99
C ARG A 8 22.12 9.33 0.86
N SER A 9 23.28 8.77 1.18
CA SER A 9 24.25 8.33 0.16
C SER A 9 23.65 7.29 -0.77
N LYS A 10 22.79 6.39 -0.28
CA LYS A 10 22.12 5.39 -1.13
C LYS A 10 21.02 6.00 -2.01
N ILE A 11 20.29 7.00 -1.49
CA ILE A 11 19.27 7.72 -2.26
C ILE A 11 19.90 8.48 -3.44
N GLU A 12 21.10 9.04 -3.25
CA GLU A 12 21.82 9.79 -4.31
C GLU A 12 22.09 8.95 -5.57
N TYR A 13 22.31 7.64 -5.43
CA TYR A 13 22.57 6.75 -6.56
C TYR A 13 21.30 6.24 -7.26
N LEU A 14 20.11 6.53 -6.72
CA LEU A 14 18.80 6.10 -7.24
C LEU A 14 18.68 4.59 -7.51
N GLU A 15 19.49 3.77 -6.84
CA GLU A 15 19.39 2.32 -6.88
C GLU A 15 18.45 1.82 -5.77
N PRO A 16 17.59 0.82 -6.03
CA PRO A 16 16.74 0.26 -4.98
C PRO A 16 17.55 -0.41 -3.88
N PHE A 17 17.20 -0.16 -2.62
CA PHE A 17 17.84 -0.81 -1.48
C PHE A 17 16.82 -1.11 -0.38
N VAL A 18 17.20 -2.01 0.52
CA VAL A 18 16.46 -2.31 1.76
C VAL A 18 17.32 -1.91 2.94
N ILE A 19 16.71 -1.28 3.94
CA ILE A 19 17.33 -1.02 5.25
C ILE A 19 16.44 -1.64 6.31
N SER A 20 17.04 -2.31 7.28
CA SER A 20 16.34 -2.98 8.37
C SER A 20 16.52 -2.21 9.68
N GLU A 21 15.63 -2.43 10.63
CA GLU A 21 15.72 -1.92 12.02
C GLU A 21 15.59 -0.39 12.18
N CYS A 22 15.26 0.36 11.12
CA CYS A 22 15.15 1.82 11.18
C CYS A 22 13.80 2.37 11.63
N ILE A 23 12.81 1.50 11.84
CA ILE A 23 11.44 1.89 12.21
C ILE A 23 10.96 1.20 13.49
N ASN A 24 11.86 0.52 14.22
CA ASN A 24 11.50 -0.31 15.37
C ASN A 24 10.91 0.50 16.55
N ASP A 25 11.21 1.79 16.62
CA ASP A 25 10.72 2.72 17.64
C ASP A 25 9.41 3.40 17.25
N TRP A 26 8.93 3.18 16.03
CA TRP A 26 7.63 3.70 15.61
C TRP A 26 6.51 3.01 16.38
N LYS A 27 5.58 3.80 16.93
CA LYS A 27 4.38 3.27 17.58
C LYS A 27 3.53 2.46 16.59
N ALA A 28 3.56 2.82 15.31
CA ALA A 28 2.84 2.10 14.25
C ALA A 28 3.29 0.64 14.07
N MET A 29 4.50 0.27 14.52
CA MET A 29 4.93 -1.15 14.55
C MET A 29 4.08 -2.00 15.51
N GLY A 30 3.42 -1.37 16.48
CA GLY A 30 2.52 -2.04 17.42
C GLY A 30 1.09 -2.20 16.92
N TRP A 31 0.73 -1.68 15.74
CA TRP A 31 -0.64 -1.73 15.24
C TRP A 31 -1.10 -3.16 14.96
N THR A 32 -2.13 -3.57 15.68
CA THR A 32 -2.85 -4.84 15.48
C THR A 32 -4.03 -4.67 14.53
N HIS A 33 -4.61 -5.77 14.04
CA HIS A 33 -5.85 -5.74 13.25
C HIS A 33 -6.99 -5.02 14.00
N GLN A 34 -7.11 -5.22 15.31
CA GLN A 34 -8.12 -4.53 16.12
C GLN A 34 -7.89 -3.02 16.12
N GLN A 35 -6.66 -2.58 16.43
CA GLN A 35 -6.32 -1.15 16.44
C GLN A 35 -6.50 -0.52 15.06
N LEU A 36 -6.09 -1.20 13.98
CA LEU A 36 -6.30 -0.73 12.61
C LEU A 36 -7.79 -0.51 12.31
N ALA A 37 -8.66 -1.41 12.73
CA ALA A 37 -10.11 -1.25 12.58
C ALA A 37 -10.69 -0.10 13.41
N GLU A 38 -10.06 0.25 14.52
CA GLU A 38 -10.43 1.38 15.36
C GLU A 38 -9.94 2.71 14.78
N ILE A 39 -8.70 2.80 14.28
CA ILE A 39 -8.09 4.06 13.83
C ILE A 39 -8.38 4.40 12.36
N VAL A 40 -8.65 3.41 11.51
CA VAL A 40 -9.00 3.63 10.10
C VAL A 40 -10.51 3.73 9.96
N LYS A 41 -10.99 4.90 9.54
CA LYS A 41 -12.41 5.18 9.32
C LYS A 41 -12.67 5.70 7.90
N PRO A 42 -13.84 5.38 7.30
CA PRO A 42 -14.27 6.08 6.10
C PRO A 42 -14.37 7.58 6.35
N THR A 43 -14.05 8.38 5.33
CA THR A 43 -14.29 9.81 5.38
C THR A 43 -15.80 10.09 5.34
N GLU A 44 -16.22 11.28 5.80
CA GLU A 44 -17.60 11.74 5.64
C GLU A 44 -18.05 11.77 4.17
N SER A 45 -17.12 12.01 3.25
CA SER A 45 -17.37 12.09 1.80
C SER A 45 -17.44 10.72 1.10
N ASN A 46 -16.73 9.70 1.59
CA ASN A 46 -16.61 8.40 0.92
C ASN A 46 -17.54 7.33 1.53
N GLY A 47 -18.02 7.54 2.77
CA GLY A 47 -19.05 6.74 3.46
C GLY A 47 -18.72 5.25 3.68
N SER A 48 -17.66 4.75 3.05
CA SER A 48 -17.19 3.37 3.04
C SER A 48 -15.70 3.34 2.68
N LEU A 49 -15.03 2.26 3.11
CA LEU A 49 -13.68 1.90 2.70
C LEU A 49 -13.77 0.95 1.49
N ARG A 50 -12.91 1.16 0.50
CA ARG A 50 -12.88 0.34 -0.72
C ARG A 50 -11.83 -0.77 -0.60
N ILE A 51 -12.26 -2.01 -0.80
CA ILE A 51 -11.38 -3.17 -0.93
C ILE A 51 -11.36 -3.62 -2.38
N ARG A 52 -10.18 -3.66 -2.98
CA ARG A 52 -9.96 -4.26 -4.29
C ARG A 52 -9.84 -5.77 -4.16
N LEU A 53 -10.45 -6.50 -5.09
CA LEU A 53 -10.54 -7.95 -5.06
C LEU A 53 -10.09 -8.56 -6.38
N GLY A 54 -9.42 -9.71 -6.29
CA GLY A 54 -9.10 -10.51 -7.45
C GLY A 54 -8.89 -11.98 -7.09
N PRO A 55 -8.90 -12.88 -8.10
CA PRO A 55 -8.63 -14.29 -7.92
C PRO A 55 -7.18 -14.51 -7.46
N LYS A 56 -6.97 -15.47 -6.58
CA LYS A 56 -5.63 -15.98 -6.23
C LYS A 56 -5.01 -16.83 -7.33
N GLU A 57 -5.85 -17.36 -8.24
CA GLU A 57 -5.36 -18.06 -9.41
C GLU A 57 -4.64 -17.07 -10.35
N HIS A 58 -3.34 -17.28 -10.53
CA HIS A 58 -2.54 -16.49 -11.47
C HIS A 58 -2.47 -17.22 -12.81
N LEU A 59 -3.20 -16.70 -13.81
CA LEU A 59 -3.12 -17.19 -15.18
C LEU A 59 -2.04 -16.42 -15.94
N ARG A 60 -1.04 -17.15 -16.45
CA ARG A 60 0.06 -16.54 -17.23
C ARG A 60 -0.50 -15.71 -18.39
N GLY A 61 -0.07 -14.46 -18.49
CA GLY A 61 -0.50 -13.53 -19.54
C GLY A 61 -1.85 -12.84 -19.28
N LYS A 62 -2.53 -13.15 -18.17
CA LYS A 62 -3.68 -12.37 -17.69
C LYS A 62 -3.23 -11.51 -16.51
N ILE A 63 -3.17 -10.21 -16.75
CA ILE A 63 -2.95 -9.19 -15.72
C ILE A 63 -4.33 -8.62 -15.40
N ILE A 64 -4.64 -8.48 -14.11
CA ILE A 64 -5.85 -7.82 -13.67
C ILE A 64 -5.44 -6.42 -13.26
N PHE A 65 -5.86 -5.43 -14.05
CA PHE A 65 -5.70 -4.04 -13.70
C PHE A 65 -6.75 -3.63 -12.67
N GLU A 66 -6.54 -2.48 -12.05
CA GLU A 66 -7.34 -1.99 -10.94
C GLU A 66 -8.78 -1.71 -11.34
N ASN A 67 -8.96 -1.15 -12.53
CA ASN A 67 -10.26 -0.89 -13.13
C ASN A 67 -11.01 -2.16 -13.53
N GLU A 68 -10.32 -3.30 -13.63
CA GLU A 68 -10.90 -4.62 -13.92
C GLU A 68 -11.17 -5.42 -12.63
N SER A 69 -10.62 -4.98 -11.51
CA SER A 69 -10.79 -5.65 -10.23
C SER A 69 -12.22 -5.48 -9.71
N LYS A 70 -12.74 -6.51 -9.06
CA LYS A 70 -13.98 -6.35 -8.30
C LYS A 70 -13.72 -5.47 -7.08
N MET A 71 -14.76 -4.79 -6.63
CA MET A 71 -14.68 -3.93 -5.44
C MET A 71 -15.64 -4.43 -4.37
N ALA A 72 -15.23 -4.38 -3.11
CA ALA A 72 -16.13 -4.42 -1.97
C ALA A 72 -16.07 -3.09 -1.22
N TYR A 73 -17.20 -2.68 -0.66
CA TYR A 73 -17.32 -1.45 0.11
C TYR A 73 -17.72 -1.83 1.54
N ILE A 74 -16.86 -1.51 2.49
CA ILE A 74 -17.01 -1.91 3.90
C ILE A 74 -17.08 -0.68 4.79
N SER A 75 -17.78 -0.75 5.93
CA SER A 75 -17.85 0.38 6.86
C SER A 75 -16.68 0.45 7.84
N SER A 76 -15.90 -0.63 7.95
CA SER A 76 -14.76 -0.75 8.87
C SER A 76 -13.81 -1.85 8.38
N LEU A 77 -12.50 -1.69 8.63
CA LEU A 77 -11.52 -2.75 8.37
C LEU A 77 -11.80 -4.04 9.18
N GLU A 78 -12.58 -3.97 10.26
CA GLU A 78 -13.01 -5.17 10.98
C GLU A 78 -13.74 -6.16 10.06
N GLN A 79 -14.56 -5.67 9.12
CA GLN A 79 -15.24 -6.55 8.16
C GLN A 79 -14.24 -7.25 7.23
N PHE A 80 -13.20 -6.52 6.80
CA PHE A 80 -12.13 -7.07 5.98
C PHE A 80 -11.33 -8.14 6.73
N PHE A 81 -10.97 -7.87 7.99
CA PHE A 81 -10.24 -8.82 8.83
C PHE A 81 -11.07 -10.06 9.16
N LYS A 82 -12.36 -9.92 9.48
CA LYS A 82 -13.27 -11.07 9.70
C LYS A 82 -13.49 -11.90 8.44
N TRP A 83 -13.57 -11.25 7.27
CA TRP A 83 -13.61 -11.97 6.01
C TRP A 83 -12.32 -12.75 5.76
N PHE A 84 -11.18 -12.13 6.01
CA PHE A 84 -9.88 -12.76 5.86
C PHE A 84 -9.69 -13.96 6.81
N SER A 85 -10.08 -13.82 8.09
CA SER A 85 -10.01 -14.90 9.08
C SER A 85 -11.04 -16.01 8.84
N GLY A 86 -12.05 -15.76 8.00
CA GLY A 86 -13.13 -16.70 7.71
C GLY A 86 -14.27 -16.67 8.73
N GLU A 87 -14.29 -15.67 9.61
CA GLU A 87 -15.37 -15.42 10.58
C GLU A 87 -16.60 -14.76 9.94
N ALA A 88 -16.44 -14.12 8.78
CA ALA A 88 -17.53 -13.46 8.06
C ALA A 88 -17.44 -13.62 6.54
N THR A 89 -18.56 -13.37 5.86
CA THR A 89 -18.61 -13.27 4.41
C THR A 89 -18.47 -11.82 3.98
N MET A 90 -17.85 -11.58 2.82
CA MET A 90 -17.82 -10.27 2.17
C MET A 90 -18.56 -10.33 0.84
N MET A 91 -19.25 -9.25 0.50
CA MET A 91 -20.00 -9.12 -0.74
C MET A 91 -19.32 -8.09 -1.63
N ALA A 92 -19.16 -8.42 -2.92
CA ALA A 92 -18.66 -7.49 -3.91
C ALA A 92 -19.77 -6.54 -4.42
N ASN A 93 -19.35 -5.54 -5.18
CA ASN A 93 -20.20 -4.57 -5.86
C ASN A 93 -21.20 -5.19 -6.85
N ASP A 94 -20.94 -6.42 -7.33
CA ASP A 94 -21.88 -7.20 -8.16
C ASP A 94 -22.86 -8.06 -7.33
N GLN A 95 -22.96 -7.80 -6.03
CA GLN A 95 -23.83 -8.50 -5.07
C GLN A 95 -23.52 -10.00 -4.90
N ARG A 96 -22.34 -10.45 -5.33
CA ARG A 96 -21.90 -11.83 -5.10
C ARG A 96 -21.07 -11.94 -3.83
N ILE A 97 -21.28 -13.04 -3.12
CA ILE A 97 -20.43 -13.43 -1.98
C ILE A 97 -19.05 -13.81 -2.52
N ILE A 98 -18.01 -13.28 -1.88
CA ILE A 98 -16.61 -13.49 -2.24
C ILE A 98 -15.98 -14.50 -1.28
N ASP A 99 -15.57 -15.63 -1.84
CA ASP A 99 -14.87 -16.67 -1.12
C ASP A 99 -13.40 -16.29 -0.90
N ARG A 100 -13.01 -16.14 0.38
CA ARG A 100 -11.63 -15.87 0.81
C ARG A 100 -10.63 -16.95 0.40
N GLY A 101 -11.09 -18.16 0.14
CA GLY A 101 -10.25 -19.28 -0.31
C GLY A 101 -9.68 -19.00 -1.69
N ASN A 102 -10.50 -18.41 -2.56
CA ASN A 102 -10.22 -18.21 -3.98
C ASN A 102 -9.87 -16.77 -4.37
N HIS A 103 -10.12 -15.79 -3.49
CA HIS A 103 -9.83 -14.38 -3.77
C HIS A 103 -8.87 -13.78 -2.75
N TRP A 104 -8.00 -12.89 -3.23
CA TRP A 104 -7.29 -11.93 -2.39
C TRP A 104 -8.11 -10.65 -2.27
N GLY A 105 -7.89 -9.92 -1.18
CA GLY A 105 -8.38 -8.57 -1.00
C GLY A 105 -7.24 -7.60 -0.66
N TYR A 106 -7.38 -6.36 -1.10
CA TYR A 106 -6.37 -5.34 -0.98
C TYR A 106 -7.02 -3.98 -0.69
N PHE A 107 -6.73 -3.43 0.48
CA PHE A 107 -7.01 -2.05 0.84
C PHE A 107 -5.79 -1.22 0.43
N ASP A 108 -5.79 -0.72 -0.80
CA ASP A 108 -4.65 -0.08 -1.42
C ASP A 108 -4.84 1.41 -1.66
N TYR A 109 -3.71 2.14 -1.60
CA TYR A 109 -3.59 3.55 -1.94
C TYR A 109 -4.61 4.47 -1.25
N ASN A 110 -4.66 4.39 0.08
CA ASN A 110 -5.46 5.31 0.88
C ASN A 110 -4.54 6.28 1.60
N TYR A 111 -4.72 7.58 1.40
CA TYR A 111 -3.97 8.61 2.13
C TYR A 111 -4.36 8.58 3.61
N VAL A 112 -3.37 8.58 4.50
CA VAL A 112 -3.63 8.46 5.94
C VAL A 112 -4.43 9.66 6.47
N PHE A 113 -4.22 10.85 5.90
CA PHE A 113 -4.94 12.07 6.29
C PHE A 113 -6.44 12.01 6.01
N ASP A 114 -6.87 11.20 5.04
CA ASP A 114 -8.28 11.02 4.73
C ASP A 114 -8.97 10.12 5.76
N ILE A 115 -8.28 9.08 6.24
CA ILE A 115 -8.90 7.94 6.94
C ILE A 115 -8.46 7.77 8.40
N MET A 116 -7.53 8.60 8.89
CA MET A 116 -7.02 8.57 10.26
C MET A 116 -7.00 9.97 10.88
N ASN A 117 -7.21 10.04 12.18
CA ASN A 117 -7.01 11.28 12.93
C ASN A 117 -5.51 11.60 13.09
N PRO A 118 -5.14 12.88 13.25
CA PRO A 118 -3.75 13.30 13.41
C PRO A 118 -2.99 12.60 14.54
N GLU A 119 -3.66 12.22 15.64
CA GLU A 119 -2.98 11.54 16.76
C GLU A 119 -2.47 10.15 16.37
N ASN A 120 -3.20 9.45 15.49
CA ASN A 120 -2.79 8.15 14.98
C ASN A 120 -1.73 8.29 13.88
N ILE A 121 -1.81 9.33 13.05
CA ILE A 121 -0.78 9.63 12.04
C ILE A 121 0.58 9.90 12.72
N ALA A 122 0.57 10.50 13.91
CA ALA A 122 1.78 10.76 14.69
C ALA A 122 2.50 9.50 15.22
N ASP A 123 1.94 8.30 15.04
CA ASP A 123 2.62 7.04 15.32
C ASP A 123 3.68 6.67 14.25
N ILE A 124 3.70 7.41 13.14
CA ILE A 124 4.62 7.28 12.00
C ILE A 124 5.66 8.39 12.07
N ASP A 125 6.95 8.06 11.86
CA ASP A 125 8.02 9.07 11.86
C ASP A 125 9.14 8.80 10.82
N TRP A 126 8.99 9.43 9.65
CA TRP A 126 9.98 9.34 8.57
C TRP A 126 11.33 10.00 8.87
N ARG A 127 11.42 10.85 9.90
CA ARG A 127 12.65 11.59 10.23
C ARG A 127 13.79 10.67 10.64
N HIS A 128 13.47 9.47 11.16
CA HIS A 128 14.44 8.41 11.47
C HIS A 128 15.16 7.82 10.24
N LEU A 129 14.70 8.17 9.03
CA LEU A 129 15.41 7.87 7.78
C LEU A 129 16.22 9.07 7.27
N GLY A 130 16.26 10.17 8.01
CA GLY A 130 16.88 11.43 7.58
C GLY A 130 16.10 12.11 6.45
N LEU A 131 14.83 11.76 6.29
CA LEU A 131 13.92 12.28 5.28
C LEU A 131 13.08 13.40 5.89
N ASP A 132 12.96 14.51 5.15
CA ASP A 132 12.11 15.65 5.52
C ASP A 132 10.72 15.43 4.94
N ALA A 133 9.96 14.56 5.61
CA ALA A 133 8.69 14.06 5.12
C ALA A 133 7.65 14.07 6.22
N ASP A 134 6.52 14.72 5.94
CA ASP A 134 5.40 14.73 6.87
C ASP A 134 4.64 13.39 6.75
N PRO A 135 4.41 12.66 7.86
CA PRO A 135 3.63 11.43 7.83
C PRO A 135 2.22 11.63 7.25
N VAL A 136 1.66 12.85 7.29
CA VAL A 136 0.33 13.16 6.74
C VAL A 136 0.21 12.81 5.26
N ASP A 137 1.28 12.99 4.48
CA ASP A 137 1.31 12.75 3.02
C ASP A 137 1.47 11.25 2.68
N SER A 138 1.48 10.38 3.68
CA SER A 138 1.69 8.95 3.49
C SER A 138 0.43 8.24 3.02
N THR A 139 0.64 7.11 2.32
CA THR A 139 -0.42 6.17 1.96
C THR A 139 -0.31 4.88 2.77
N ILE A 140 -1.43 4.27 3.14
CA ILE A 140 -1.49 2.94 3.76
C ILE A 140 -2.00 1.89 2.78
N TRP A 141 -1.43 0.69 2.91
CA TRP A 141 -1.69 -0.47 2.09
C TRP A 141 -1.86 -1.69 2.97
N ILE A 142 -2.99 -2.40 2.88
CA ILE A 142 -3.27 -3.61 3.67
C ILE A 142 -3.74 -4.72 2.73
N GLY A 143 -2.95 -5.78 2.57
CA GLY A 143 -3.25 -6.89 1.65
C GLY A 143 -3.33 -8.24 2.34
N THR A 144 -4.25 -9.09 1.87
CA THR A 144 -4.23 -10.54 2.18
C THR A 144 -3.19 -11.27 1.33
N PRO A 145 -2.76 -12.50 1.68
CA PRO A 145 -1.88 -13.31 0.86
C PRO A 145 -2.36 -13.44 -0.60
N GLY A 146 -1.46 -13.16 -1.54
CA GLY A 146 -1.74 -13.15 -2.99
C GLY A 146 -2.17 -11.80 -3.55
N ALA A 147 -2.51 -10.83 -2.70
CA ALA A 147 -2.70 -9.44 -3.14
C ALA A 147 -1.42 -8.91 -3.76
N HIS A 148 -1.56 -8.22 -4.89
CA HIS A 148 -0.42 -7.74 -5.66
C HIS A 148 -0.78 -6.44 -6.38
N THR A 149 0.26 -5.68 -6.69
CA THR A 149 0.18 -4.56 -7.62
C THR A 149 0.88 -5.01 -8.91
N PRO A 150 0.23 -4.86 -10.08
CA PRO A 150 0.89 -5.10 -11.37
C PRO A 150 2.19 -4.30 -11.51
N CYS A 151 3.11 -4.78 -12.34
CA CYS A 151 4.36 -4.08 -12.56
C CYS A 151 4.11 -2.71 -13.20
N HIS A 152 4.58 -1.66 -12.55
CA HIS A 152 4.50 -0.27 -12.99
C HIS A 152 5.73 0.49 -12.49
N TYR A 153 5.85 1.74 -12.90
CA TYR A 153 6.77 2.70 -12.29
C TYR A 153 5.98 3.96 -11.94
N ASP A 154 6.37 4.61 -10.86
CA ASP A 154 5.83 5.91 -10.50
C ASP A 154 6.64 7.03 -11.16
N SER A 155 5.96 8.13 -11.49
CA SER A 155 6.60 9.31 -12.09
C SER A 155 7.27 10.23 -11.07
N TYR A 156 7.10 9.98 -9.78
CA TYR A 156 7.76 10.73 -8.71
C TYR A 156 9.26 10.41 -8.63
N GLY A 157 10.02 11.24 -7.93
CA GLY A 157 11.47 11.06 -7.79
C GLY A 157 11.84 9.66 -7.27
N TYR A 158 11.38 9.34 -6.05
CA TYR A 158 11.52 8.02 -5.45
C TYR A 158 10.38 7.76 -4.47
N ASN A 159 10.12 6.48 -4.21
CA ASN A 159 9.19 6.03 -3.18
C ASN A 159 9.95 5.43 -2.02
N VAL A 160 9.43 5.61 -0.80
CA VAL A 160 9.89 4.90 0.38
C VAL A 160 8.75 4.06 0.93
N HIS A 161 9.01 2.75 1.05
CA HIS A 161 8.07 1.80 1.61
C HIS A 161 8.56 1.31 2.98
N ALA A 162 7.72 1.42 4.00
CA ALA A 162 7.96 0.83 5.31
C ALA A 162 6.99 -0.33 5.55
N GLN A 163 7.55 -1.51 5.83
CA GLN A 163 6.81 -2.73 6.10
C GLN A 163 6.54 -2.83 7.61
N LEU A 164 5.29 -2.65 8.02
CA LEU A 164 4.92 -2.62 9.44
C LEU A 164 4.55 -4.01 9.98
N SER A 165 3.90 -4.83 9.16
CA SER A 165 3.57 -6.22 9.49
C SER A 165 3.50 -7.05 8.22
N GLY A 166 3.85 -8.34 8.29
CA GLY A 166 3.83 -9.21 7.12
C GLY A 166 5.14 -9.34 6.37
N SER A 167 5.04 -9.94 5.19
CA SER A 167 6.11 -9.97 4.18
C SER A 167 5.55 -9.61 2.81
N LYS A 168 6.22 -8.73 2.07
CA LYS A 168 5.92 -8.45 0.66
C LYS A 168 7.10 -8.85 -0.23
N ARG A 169 6.80 -9.52 -1.34
CA ARG A 169 7.80 -9.79 -2.38
C ARG A 169 7.87 -8.62 -3.36
N TRP A 170 9.05 -8.07 -3.54
CA TRP A 170 9.35 -7.03 -4.53
C TRP A 170 10.14 -7.63 -5.69
N ILE A 171 9.73 -7.31 -6.92
CA ILE A 171 10.44 -7.64 -8.15
C ILE A 171 10.61 -6.32 -8.87
N LEU A 172 11.86 -5.92 -9.08
CA LEU A 172 12.23 -4.63 -9.66
C LEU A 172 12.97 -4.89 -10.97
N PHE A 173 12.71 -4.04 -11.96
CA PHE A 173 13.37 -4.07 -13.25
C PHE A 173 14.11 -2.75 -13.45
N GLU A 174 15.24 -2.79 -14.14
CA GLU A 174 15.96 -1.56 -14.48
C GLU A 174 15.12 -0.68 -15.42
N PRO A 175 15.23 0.66 -15.33
CA PRO A 175 14.47 1.57 -16.21
C PRO A 175 14.73 1.36 -17.71
N ASN A 176 15.89 0.78 -18.06
CA ASN A 176 16.29 0.51 -19.44
C ASN A 176 15.80 -0.84 -19.97
N GLU A 177 15.11 -1.64 -19.15
CA GLU A 177 14.49 -2.87 -19.63
C GLU A 177 13.38 -2.58 -20.64
N ASN A 178 13.31 -3.40 -21.69
CA ASN A 178 12.32 -3.26 -22.76
C ASN A 178 10.95 -3.82 -22.33
N MET A 179 10.37 -3.19 -21.32
CA MET A 179 9.01 -3.45 -20.85
C MET A 179 8.03 -2.78 -21.80
N LYS A 180 7.11 -3.56 -22.40
CA LYS A 180 6.07 -3.00 -23.28
C LYS A 180 5.00 -2.33 -22.42
N PRO A 181 4.86 -0.99 -22.43
CA PRO A 181 3.85 -0.33 -21.62
C PRO A 181 2.46 -0.65 -22.16
N ILE A 182 1.56 -1.10 -21.28
CA ILE A 182 0.13 -1.22 -21.56
C ILE A 182 -0.53 -0.09 -20.78
N ARG A 183 -1.23 0.80 -21.50
CA ARG A 183 -1.69 2.08 -20.96
C ARG A 183 -3.06 1.93 -20.28
N VAL A 184 -3.06 1.48 -19.03
CA VAL A 184 -4.21 1.60 -18.10
C VAL A 184 -3.69 2.35 -16.87
N PRO A 185 -4.15 3.60 -16.61
CA PRO A 185 -3.62 4.40 -15.50
C PRO A 185 -4.00 3.78 -14.14
N TYR A 186 -3.02 3.64 -13.25
CA TYR A 186 -3.18 3.09 -11.90
C TYR A 186 -3.66 4.15 -10.91
N GLU A 187 -2.96 5.29 -10.88
CA GLU A 187 -3.15 6.39 -9.92
C GLU A 187 -2.86 7.76 -10.60
N GLU A 188 -3.14 8.87 -9.90
CA GLU A 188 -2.88 10.26 -10.33
C GLU A 188 -1.41 10.52 -10.75
N SER A 189 -0.50 9.60 -10.39
CA SER A 189 0.93 9.60 -10.71
C SER A 189 1.30 9.07 -12.10
N THR A 190 0.34 8.59 -12.90
CA THR A 190 0.66 7.88 -14.14
C THR A 190 0.70 8.81 -15.37
N VAL A 191 1.69 9.72 -15.51
CA VAL A 191 1.97 10.42 -16.80
C VAL A 191 3.44 10.91 -16.96
N PHE A 192 3.87 10.95 -18.23
CA PHE A 192 5.16 11.22 -18.90
C PHE A 192 5.99 12.48 -18.51
N ARG A 193 7.34 12.37 -18.65
CA ARG A 193 8.47 13.38 -18.77
C ARG A 193 8.15 14.87 -18.51
N LEU A 194 9.02 15.76 -17.99
CA LEU A 194 10.42 15.80 -17.57
C LEU A 194 10.48 17.01 -16.61
N VAL A 195 10.43 16.81 -15.29
CA VAL A 195 10.96 17.68 -14.21
C VAL A 195 10.73 16.90 -12.90
N ILE A 196 11.73 16.85 -12.02
CA ILE A 196 11.70 16.15 -10.72
C ILE A 196 10.97 17.01 -9.68
N LEU A 197 9.90 16.51 -9.03
CA LEU A 197 9.30 16.86 -7.72
C LEU A 197 8.20 15.79 -7.38
N PRO A 198 7.71 15.57 -6.13
CA PRO A 198 8.30 15.42 -4.78
C PRO A 198 8.46 13.91 -4.40
N VAL A 199 8.70 13.59 -3.11
CA VAL A 199 8.88 12.22 -2.58
C VAL A 199 7.54 11.63 -2.15
N LYS A 200 7.28 10.35 -2.44
CA LYS A 200 6.10 9.62 -1.93
C LYS A 200 6.45 8.56 -0.89
N PHE A 201 5.59 8.46 0.10
CA PHE A 201 5.77 7.63 1.27
C PHE A 201 4.59 6.64 1.40
N SER A 202 4.90 5.36 1.60
CA SER A 202 3.89 4.30 1.65
C SER A 202 4.17 3.31 2.77
N PHE A 203 3.13 2.94 3.53
CA PHE A 203 3.17 1.91 4.55
C PHE A 203 2.46 0.66 4.09
N LEU A 204 3.07 -0.49 4.35
CA LEU A 204 2.50 -1.77 3.96
C LEU A 204 2.29 -2.70 5.14
N PHE A 205 1.06 -3.17 5.25
CA PHE A 205 0.63 -4.31 6.02
C PHE A 205 0.32 -5.46 5.06
N SER A 206 0.93 -6.61 5.27
CA SER A 206 0.49 -7.87 4.65
C SER A 206 0.13 -8.82 5.78
N SER A 207 -1.11 -9.29 5.83
CA SER A 207 -1.47 -10.34 6.80
C SER A 207 -0.90 -11.68 6.31
N TYR A 208 -0.29 -12.45 7.20
CA TYR A 208 0.11 -13.84 6.96
C TYR A 208 -1.12 -14.76 6.95
#